data_AF-V5H8V4-F1
#
_entry.id   AF-V5H8V4-F1
#
_cell.length_a   1.000
_cell.length_b   1.000
_cell.length_c   1.000
_cell.angle_alpha   90.00
_cell.angle_beta   90.00
_cell.angle_gamma   90.00
#
_symmetry.space_group_name_H-M   'P 1'
#
loop_
_entity.id
_entity.type
_entity.pdbx_description
1 polymer ?
#
loop_
_entity_poly.entity_id
_entity_poly.type
_entity_poly.pdbx_seq_one_letter_code
_entity_poly.pdbx_strand_id
1 'polypeptide(L)'
;PRLQPFYFPKSPELRKKVVVHCVVFEGDEPLTFSRYKDGRKLATNRNIHVKLLSETVASLTLVEADASDIGNYTCEVYQRGRRR
;
A
#
# COMPACT_ATOMS: atom_id res chain seq x y z
N PRO A 1 11.15 -3.74 -10.72
CA PRO A 1 11.05 -2.83 -9.55
C PRO A 1 11.11 -3.63 -8.24
N ARG A 2 11.69 -3.06 -7.18
CA ARG A 2 11.79 -3.67 -5.85
C ARG A 2 11.37 -2.68 -4.78
N LEU A 3 10.55 -3.17 -3.85
CA LEU A 3 10.10 -2.41 -2.69
C LEU A 3 11.12 -2.50 -1.57
N GLN A 4 11.34 -1.38 -0.87
CA GLN A 4 12.05 -1.38 0.39
C GLN A 4 11.27 -2.24 1.40
N PRO A 5 11.92 -2.99 2.29
CA PRO A 5 11.24 -3.63 3.40
C PRO A 5 10.40 -2.61 4.16
N PHE A 6 9.11 -2.87 4.27
CA PHE A 6 8.16 -2.00 4.94
C PHE A 6 7.47 -2.79 6.05
N TYR A 7 7.14 -2.07 7.12
CA TYR A 7 6.56 -2.65 8.32
C TYR A 7 5.10 -2.24 8.41
N PHE A 8 4.22 -3.23 8.44
CA PHE A 8 2.88 -3.03 8.96
C PHE A 8 2.93 -3.09 10.50
N PRO A 9 2.18 -2.22 11.21
CA PRO A 9 2.03 -2.37 12.64
C PRO A 9 1.39 -3.73 12.94
N LYS A 10 2.09 -4.55 13.73
CA LYS A 10 1.69 -5.94 14.05
C LYS A 10 0.43 -6.03 14.92
N SER A 11 0.11 -4.96 15.63
CA SER A 11 -1.07 -4.85 16.50
C SER A 11 -1.63 -3.44 16.33
N PRO A 12 -2.50 -3.18 15.35
CA PRO A 12 -3.15 -1.90 15.26
C PRO A 12 -4.02 -1.72 16.52
N GLU A 13 -3.74 -0.67 17.28
CA GLU A 13 -4.65 -0.23 18.33
C GLU A 13 -5.98 0.16 17.66
N LEU A 14 -7.08 -0.40 18.16
CA LEU A 14 -8.41 -0.06 17.66
C LEU A 14 -8.65 1.44 17.79
N ARG A 15 -9.44 1.99 16.86
CA ARG A 15 -9.82 3.40 16.82
C ARG A 15 -8.65 4.36 16.59
N LYS A 16 -7.49 3.85 16.18
CA LYS A 16 -6.34 4.66 15.78
C LYS A 16 -6.16 4.67 14.27
N LYS A 17 -5.53 5.73 13.80
CA LYS A 17 -5.11 5.88 12.41
C LYS A 17 -3.88 5.01 12.15
N VAL A 18 -3.89 4.26 11.04
CA VAL A 18 -2.73 3.50 10.56
C VAL A 18 -2.32 4.05 9.21
N VAL A 19 -1.02 4.28 9.02
CA VAL A 19 -0.46 4.73 7.75
C VAL A 19 0.71 3.82 7.38
N VAL A 20 0.70 3.34 6.14
CA VAL A 20 1.74 2.47 5.61
C VAL A 20 2.21 3.02 4.28
N HIS A 21 3.52 3.08 4.11
CA HIS A 21 4.16 3.51 2.88
C HIS A 21 4.86 2.33 2.21
N CYS A 22 4.68 2.20 0.90
CA CYS A 22 5.49 1.34 0.07
C CYS A 22 6.41 2.23 -0.77
N VAL A 23 7.71 2.02 -0.64
CA VAL A 23 8.73 2.82 -1.32
C VAL A 23 9.48 1.92 -2.27
N VAL A 24 9.61 2.32 -3.53
CA VAL A 24 10.43 1.63 -4.53
C VAL A 24 11.85 2.18 -4.44
N PHE A 25 12.84 1.32 -4.17
CA PHE A 25 14.25 1.72 -4.12
C PHE A 25 15.02 1.31 -5.39
N GLU A 26 14.46 0.42 -6.20
CA GLU A 26 15.06 -0.06 -7.45
C GLU A 26 13.96 -0.22 -8.50
N GLY A 27 14.13 0.37 -9.68
CA GLY A 27 13.17 0.32 -10.80
C GLY A 27 12.95 1.70 -11.43
N ASP A 28 12.40 1.70 -12.64
CA ASP A 28 12.19 2.91 -13.43
C ASP A 28 10.72 3.19 -13.69
N GLU A 29 10.40 4.46 -13.90
CA GLU A 29 9.08 4.92 -14.30
C GLU A 29 8.73 4.52 -15.75
N PRO A 30 7.44 4.29 -16.07
CA PRO A 30 6.28 4.44 -15.19
C PRO A 30 6.00 3.21 -14.30
N LEU A 31 5.78 3.47 -13.01
CA LEU A 31 5.45 2.46 -11.99
C LEU A 31 3.95 2.45 -11.69
N THR A 32 3.39 1.26 -11.51
CA THR A 32 1.98 1.06 -11.14
C THR A 32 1.90 0.32 -9.81
N PHE A 33 1.15 0.88 -8.86
CA PHE A 33 1.01 0.32 -7.52
C PHE A 33 -0.39 -0.27 -7.30
N SER A 34 -0.47 -1.47 -6.74
CA SER A 34 -1.70 -2.10 -6.28
C SER A 34 -1.57 -2.52 -4.82
N ARG A 35 -2.66 -2.38 -4.05
CA ARG A 35 -2.71 -2.73 -2.62
C ARG A 35 -3.77 -3.79 -2.44
N TYR A 36 -3.49 -4.73 -1.56
CA TYR A 36 -4.37 -5.86 -1.30
C TYR A 36 -4.49 -6.07 0.21
N LYS A 37 -5.64 -6.57 0.63
CA LYS A 37 -5.86 -7.13 1.96
C LYS A 37 -6.42 -8.53 1.77
N ASP A 38 -5.75 -9.53 2.32
CA ASP A 38 -6.16 -10.94 2.22
C ASP A 38 -6.43 -11.36 0.76
N GLY A 39 -5.55 -10.92 -0.15
CA GLY A 39 -5.65 -11.17 -1.60
C GLY A 39 -6.70 -10.32 -2.34
N ARG A 40 -7.50 -9.52 -1.65
CA ARG A 40 -8.52 -8.65 -2.28
C ARG A 40 -7.97 -7.26 -2.53
N LYS A 41 -8.12 -6.78 -3.76
CA LYS A 41 -7.64 -5.45 -4.16
C LYS A 41 -8.37 -4.36 -3.37
N LEU A 42 -7.60 -3.46 -2.78
CA LEU A 42 -8.09 -2.29 -2.06
C LEU A 42 -8.26 -1.11 -2.99
N ALA A 43 -9.33 -0.36 -2.77
CA ALA A 43 -9.59 0.93 -3.38
C ALA A 43 -9.90 1.95 -2.29
N THR A 44 -9.73 3.22 -2.62
CA THR A 44 -10.12 4.31 -1.72
C THR A 44 -11.63 4.25 -1.43
N ASN A 45 -11.98 4.30 -0.16
CA ASN A 45 -13.34 4.39 0.36
C ASN A 45 -13.36 5.35 1.57
N ARG A 46 -14.40 5.27 2.42
CA ARG A 46 -14.56 6.14 3.60
C ARG A 46 -13.51 5.90 4.70
N ASN A 47 -13.10 4.65 4.94
CA ASN A 47 -12.13 4.31 6.00
C ASN A 47 -10.72 4.07 5.45
N ILE A 48 -10.60 3.59 4.21
CA ILE A 48 -9.34 3.27 3.55
C ILE A 48 -9.05 4.30 2.48
N HIS A 49 -7.86 4.88 2.48
CA HIS A 49 -7.38 5.77 1.44
C HIS A 49 -6.08 5.25 0.83
N VAL A 50 -6.11 5.01 -0.48
CA VAL A 50 -4.95 4.62 -1.26
C VAL A 50 -4.51 5.84 -2.07
N LYS A 51 -3.24 6.25 -1.90
CA LYS A 51 -2.68 7.42 -2.58
C LYS A 51 -1.30 7.13 -3.14
N LEU A 52 -0.95 7.83 -4.21
CA LEU A 52 0.42 7.96 -4.68
C LEU A 52 0.96 9.28 -4.12
N LEU A 53 2.03 9.24 -3.34
CA LEU A 53 2.68 10.42 -2.76
C LEU A 53 3.79 10.96 -3.67
N SER A 54 4.43 10.06 -4.42
CA SER A 54 5.34 10.34 -5.54
C SER A 54 5.34 9.13 -6.47
N GLU A 55 6.04 9.25 -7.59
CA GLU A 55 6.22 8.22 -8.61
C GLU A 55 6.78 6.91 -8.06
N THR A 56 7.50 6.96 -6.94
CA THR A 56 8.12 5.81 -6.25
C THR A 56 7.51 5.51 -4.88
N VAL A 57 6.62 6.37 -4.35
CA VAL A 57 6.04 6.24 -3.01
C VAL A 57 4.53 6.13 -3.06
N ALA A 58 4.05 4.99 -2.57
CA ALA A 58 2.66 4.65 -2.40
C ALA A 58 2.26 4.75 -0.92
N SER A 59 1.09 5.32 -0.61
CA SER A 59 0.53 5.35 0.74
C SER A 59 -0.80 4.60 0.82
N LEU A 60 -0.99 3.88 1.93
CA LEU A 60 -2.25 3.34 2.40
C LEU A 60 -2.53 3.94 3.77
N THR A 61 -3.66 4.61 3.92
CA THR A 61 -4.13 5.15 5.19
C THR A 61 -5.43 4.47 5.58
N LEU A 62 -5.47 3.93 6.79
CA LEU A 62 -6.68 3.53 7.48
C LEU A 62 -7.02 4.63 8.50
N VAL A 63 -8.15 5.29 8.34
CA VAL A 63 -8.53 6.45 9.16
C VAL A 63 -8.77 6.02 10.60
N GLU A 64 -9.49 4.92 10.78
CA GLU A 64 -9.85 4.39 12.08
C GLU A 64 -9.85 2.86 12.02
N ALA A 65 -8.86 2.24 12.66
CA ALA A 65 -8.71 0.80 12.63
C ALA A 65 -9.79 0.10 13.45
N ASP A 66 -10.45 -0.89 12.86
CA ASP A 66 -11.37 -1.78 13.57
C ASP A 66 -10.93 -3.25 13.51
N ALA A 67 -11.66 -4.13 14.21
CA ALA A 67 -11.34 -5.56 14.23
C ALA A 67 -11.51 -6.22 12.85
N SER A 68 -12.40 -5.68 12.01
CA SER A 68 -12.59 -6.17 10.64
C SER A 68 -11.41 -5.80 9.74
N ASP A 69 -10.62 -4.78 10.08
CA ASP A 69 -9.41 -4.37 9.36
C ASP A 69 -8.20 -5.27 9.61
N ILE A 70 -8.24 -6.16 10.60
CA ILE A 70 -7.17 -7.13 10.84
C ILE A 70 -7.01 -8.04 9.61
N GLY A 71 -5.79 -8.17 9.11
CA GLY A 71 -5.49 -9.00 7.96
C GLY A 71 -4.09 -8.79 7.41
N ASN A 72 -3.79 -9.51 6.34
CA ASN A 72 -2.51 -9.44 5.65
C ASN A 72 -2.58 -8.44 4.51
N TYR A 73 -1.93 -7.29 4.70
CA TYR A 73 -1.84 -6.26 3.70
C TYR A 73 -0.61 -6.48 2.83
N THR A 74 -0.80 -6.39 1.52
CA THR A 74 0.28 -6.56 0.53
C THR A 74 0.32 -5.34 -0.38
N CYS A 75 1.53 -4.89 -0.67
CA CYS A 75 1.78 -3.84 -1.64
C CYS A 75 2.54 -4.43 -2.83
N GLU A 76 1.97 -4.29 -4.01
CA GLU A 76 2.56 -4.79 -5.24
C GLU A 76 2.90 -3.61 -6.15
N VAL A 77 4.07 -3.69 -6.77
CA VAL A 77 4.53 -2.71 -7.75
C VAL A 77 4.86 -3.40 -9.07
N TYR A 78 4.38 -2.79 -10.15
CA TYR A 78 4.55 -3.28 -11.51
C TYR A 78 5.19 -2.19 -12.37
N GLN A 79 6.18 -2.57 -13.15
CA GLN A 79 6.79 -1.70 -14.17
C GLN A 79 6.40 -2.26 -15.52
N ARG A 80 5.68 -1.48 -16.34
CA ARG A 80 5.39 -1.89 -17.71
C ARG A 80 6.65 -1.67 -18.54
N GLY A 81 7.25 -2.76 -19.04
CA GLY A 81 8.31 -2.65 -20.03
C GLY A 81 7.78 -1.90 -21.25
N ARG A 82 8.51 -0.87 -21.71
CA ARG A 82 8.32 -0.33 -23.06
C ARG A 82 8.36 -1.52 -24.01
N ARG A 83 7.22 -1.87 -24.64
CA ARG A 83 7.24 -2.75 -25.81
C ARG A 83 8.17 -2.07 -26.81
N ARG A 84 9.30 -2.72 -27.12
CA ARG A 84 10.10 -2.37 -28.30
C ARG A 84 9.25 -2.56 -29.54
#